data_AF-I4D5C1-F1
#
_entry.id   AF-I4D5C1-F1
#
_cell.length_a   1.000
_cell.length_b   1.000
_cell.length_c   1.000
_cell.angle_alpha   90.00
_cell.angle_beta   90.00
_cell.angle_gamma   90.00
#
_symmetry.space_group_name_H-M   'P 1'
#
loop_
_entity.id
_entity.type
_entity.pdbx_description
1 polymer ?
#
loop_
_entity_poly.entity_id
_entity_poly.type
_entity_poly.pdbx_seq_one_letter_code
_entity_poly.pdbx_strand_id
1 'polypeptide(L)' 'MLMTEELTERQYYTFTRKIKKIKLRQIAEVLGCSVPLLSMWETGRTDINDYYVKNYKQFIDNK' A
#
# COMPACT_ATOMS: atom_id res chain seq x y z
N MET A 1 13.31 13.51 -21.21
CA MET A 1 14.15 12.65 -20.35
C MET A 1 13.65 12.87 -18.93
N LEU A 2 12.81 11.96 -18.42
CA LEU A 2 12.21 12.10 -17.10
C LEU A 2 13.22 11.63 -16.06
N MET A 3 13.45 12.45 -15.05
CA MET A 3 14.27 12.13 -13.87
C MET A 3 13.77 10.81 -13.28
N THR A 4 14.63 9.80 -13.22
CA THR A 4 14.36 8.56 -12.49
C THR A 4 14.64 8.83 -11.01
N GLU A 5 13.71 9.52 -10.34
CA GLU A 5 13.70 9.54 -8.88
C GLU A 5 13.45 8.12 -8.38
N GLU A 6 14.25 7.68 -7.40
CA GLU A 6 14.03 6.42 -6.72
C GLU A 6 12.62 6.41 -6.10
N LEU A 7 11.85 5.37 -6.39
CA LEU A 7 10.53 5.21 -5.81
C LEU A 7 10.66 5.10 -4.29
N THR A 8 9.87 5.89 -3.56
CA THR A 8 9.71 5.65 -2.13
C THR A 8 9.13 4.25 -1.91
N GLU A 9 9.42 3.66 -0.77
CA GLU A 9 8.92 2.32 -0.43
C GLU A 9 7.37 2.27 -0.50
N ARG A 10 6.69 3.32 -0.02
CA ARG A 10 5.23 3.48 -0.11
C ARG A 10 4.74 3.43 -1.56
N GLN A 11 5.39 4.18 -2.46
CA GLN A 11 5.05 4.19 -3.88
C GLN A 11 5.32 2.82 -4.52
N TYR A 12 6.47 2.20 -4.22
CA TYR A 12 6.81 0.86 -4.69
C TYR A 12 5.70 -0.15 -4.36
N TYR A 13 5.30 -0.26 -3.10
CA TYR A 13 4.24 -1.21 -2.71
C TYR A 13 2.87 -0.83 -3.27
N THR A 14 2.57 0.47 -3.43
CA THR A 14 1.34 0.93 -4.10
C THR A 14 1.29 0.45 -5.56
N PHE A 15 2.41 0.55 -6.29
CA PHE A 15 2.52 0.06 -7.66
C PHE A 15 2.45 -1.46 -7.73
N THR A 16 3.23 -2.17 -6.89
CA THR A 16 3.24 -3.64 -6.83
C THR A 16 1.85 -4.19 -6.57
N ARG A 17 1.11 -3.62 -5.61
CA ARG A 17 -0.29 -3.99 -5.35
C ARG A 17 -1.15 -3.89 -6.61
N LYS A 18 -1.08 -2.76 -7.31
CA LYS A 18 -1.88 -2.49 -8.52
C LYS A 18 -1.52 -3.46 -9.67
N ILE A 19 -0.23 -3.71 -9.89
CA ILE A 19 0.26 -4.67 -10.90
C ILE A 19 -0.26 -6.09 -10.60
N LYS A 20 -0.19 -6.52 -9.33
CA LYS A 20 -0.76 -7.79 -8.86
C LYS A 20 -2.29 -7.82 -8.81
N LYS A 21 -2.97 -6.73 -9.20
CA LYS A 21 -4.42 -6.55 -9.17
C LYS A 21 -5.04 -6.82 -7.79
N ILE A 22 -4.28 -6.62 -6.71
CA ILE A 22 -4.75 -6.76 -5.34
C ILE A 22 -5.63 -5.54 -5.02
N LYS A 23 -6.89 -5.80 -4.66
CA LYS A 23 -7.84 -4.73 -4.28
C LYS A 23 -7.58 -4.30 -2.85
N LEU A 24 -7.64 -2.99 -2.58
CA LEU A 24 -7.51 -2.46 -1.21
C LEU A 24 -8.50 -3.10 -0.23
N ARG A 25 -9.71 -3.45 -0.70
CA ARG A 25 -10.70 -4.18 0.10
C ARG A 25 -10.17 -5.51 0.66
N GLN A 26 -9.39 -6.26 -0.10
CA GLN A 26 -8.84 -7.54 0.35
C GLN A 26 -7.84 -7.35 1.50
N ILE A 27 -7.03 -6.29 1.42
CA ILE A 27 -6.07 -5.96 2.47
C ILE A 27 -6.80 -5.41 3.70
N ALA A 28 -7.74 -4.49 3.48
CA ALA A 28 -8.55 -3.89 4.54
C ALA A 28 -9.33 -4.93 5.35
N GLU A 29 -9.90 -5.95 4.70
CA GLU A 29 -10.59 -7.08 5.33
C GLU A 29 -9.65 -7.86 6.27
N VAL A 30 -8.41 -8.14 5.85
CA VAL A 30 -7.43 -8.87 6.68
C VAL A 30 -6.88 -8.02 7.82
N LEU A 31 -6.67 -6.72 7.59
CA LEU A 31 -6.10 -5.83 8.60
C LEU A 31 -7.14 -5.26 9.58
N GLY A 32 -8.44 -5.48 9.34
CA GLY A 32 -9.51 -4.91 10.14
C GLY A 32 -9.53 -3.38 10.09
N CYS A 33 -9.27 -2.79 8.92
CA CYS A 33 -9.29 -1.33 8.73
C CYS A 33 -10.17 -0.91 7.55
N SER A 34 -10.33 0.40 7.35
CA SER A 34 -11.17 0.91 6.27
C SER A 34 -10.37 1.03 4.96
N VAL A 35 -11.02 0.77 3.82
CA VAL A 35 -10.43 1.02 2.49
C VAL A 35 -9.98 2.48 2.32
N PRO A 36 -10.74 3.49 2.76
CA PRO A 36 -10.29 4.88 2.73
C PRO A 36 -8.97 5.11 3.48
N LEU A 37 -8.74 4.48 4.64
CA LEU A 37 -7.49 4.61 5.39
C LEU A 37 -6.29 4.20 4.53
N LEU A 38 -6.35 3.01 3.91
CA LEU A 38 -5.28 2.54 3.03
C LEU A 38 -5.13 3.42 1.78
N SER A 39 -6.24 3.88 1.18
CA SER A 39 -6.18 4.76 0.01
C SER A 39 -5.56 6.12 0.33
N MET A 40 -5.87 6.70 1.49
CA MET A 40 -5.27 7.96 1.94
C MET A 40 -3.78 7.77 2.24
N TRP A 41 -3.40 6.63 2.82
CA TRP A 41 -2.00 6.31 3.04
C TRP A 41 -1.23 6.16 1.73
N GLU A 42 -1.71 5.37 0.76
CA GLU A 42 -1.07 5.21 -0.56
C GLU A 42 -0.87 6.55 -1.29
N THR A 43 -1.78 7.50 -1.08
CA THR A 43 -1.76 8.83 -1.72
C THR A 43 -1.03 9.90 -0.92
N GLY A 44 -0.40 9.54 0.21
CA GLY A 44 0.35 10.49 1.04
C GLY A 44 -0.52 11.43 1.87
N ARG A 45 -1.85 11.23 1.92
CA ARG A 45 -2.79 12.11 2.64
C ARG A 45 -2.84 11.84 4.14
N THR A 46 -2.38 10.67 4.58
CA THR A 46 -2.29 10.32 5.99
C THR A 46 -1.15 9.34 6.22
N ASP A 47 -0.65 9.32 7.45
CA ASP A 47 0.23 8.27 7.93
C ASP A 47 -0.56 7.24 8.70
N ILE A 48 -0.04 6.02 8.74
CA ILE A 48 -0.62 4.90 9.49
C ILE A 48 0.50 4.27 10.30
N ASN A 49 0.15 3.62 11.40
CA ASN A 49 1.14 2.99 12.28
C ASN A 49 1.89 1.83 11.59
N ASP A 50 3.02 1.45 12.17
CA ASP A 50 3.92 0.42 11.62
C ASP A 50 3.25 -0.95 11.51
N TYR A 51 2.29 -1.27 12.38
CA TYR A 51 1.51 -2.51 12.28
C TYR A 51 0.79 -2.58 10.93
N TYR A 52 0.08 -1.52 10.53
CA TYR A 52 -0.61 -1.51 9.23
C TYR A 52 0.37 -1.53 8.06
N VAL A 53 1.45 -0.74 8.12
CA VAL A 53 2.47 -0.71 7.06
C VAL A 53 3.10 -2.09 6.85
N LYS A 54 3.54 -2.75 7.93
CA LYS A 54 4.17 -4.07 7.87
C LYS A 54 3.25 -5.12 7.27
N ASN A 55 2.02 -5.22 7.77
CA ASN A 55 1.10 -6.26 7.32
C ASN A 55 0.56 -5.98 5.91
N TYR A 56 0.42 -4.71 5.51
CA TYR A 56 0.08 -4.32 4.14
C TYR A 56 1.13 -4.85 3.14
N LYS A 57 2.42 -4.62 3.43
CA LYS A 57 3.54 -5.10 2.61
C LYS A 57 3.57 -6.62 2.55
N GLN A 58 3.51 -7.27 3.71
CA GLN A 58 3.50 -8.73 3.81
C GLN A 58 2.33 -9.38 3.02
N PHE A 59 1.15 -8.76 3.01
CA PHE A 59 0.04 -9.25 2.20
C PHE A 59 0.36 -9.21 0.70
N ILE A 60 1.00 -8.13 0.24
CA ILE A 60 1.39 -7.97 -1.17
C ILE A 60 2.50 -8.94 -1.56
N ASP A 61 3.48 -9.16 -0.69
CA ASP A 61 4.62 -10.04 -0.97
C ASP A 61 4.19 -11.51 -1.07
N ASN A 62 3.22 -11.94 -0.26
CA ASN A 62 2.72 -13.32 -0.20
C ASN A 62 1.68 -13.68 -1.28
N LYS A 63 1.43 -12.81 -2.25
CA LYS A 63 0.42 -12.96 -3.32
C LYS A 63 1.07 -13.03 -4.70
#